data_AF-A0A8J7VNY7-F1
#
_entry.id   AF-A0A8J7VNY7-F1
#
_cell.length_a   1.000
_cell.length_b   1.000
_cell.length_c   1.000
_cell.angle_alpha   90.00
_cell.angle_beta   90.00
_cell.angle_gamma   90.00
#
_symmetry.space_group_name_H-M   'P 1'
#
loop_
_entity.id
_entity.type
_entity.pdbx_description
1 polymer ?
#
loop_
_entity_poly.entity_id
_entity_poly.type
_entity_poly.pdbx_seq_one_letter_code
_entity_poly.pdbx_strand_id
1 'polypeptide(L)'
;DWDGMKDTVTPDVGLRIPTRSLPPGHLVPEALRYQGGIDSYVQYCATTSALVEIDMEALTKAIATLAKDPDLRRNMGRAGQKRARELYDWSVIIPRMQDLWLEQDAMRAYGMPQARRYNGASLPIAPSPTALFANYPSAQTRFEGETLFISDQTPDLATVLSTRDYPALRRMFADAKQIAAVLTVAQTSGPIGTTVPALITATALSRSTVERVLIWLLKYGFLRR
;
A
#
# COMPACT_ATOMS: atom_id res chain seq x y z
N ASP A 1 4.42 0.27 -7.26
CA ASP A 1 3.10 0.56 -7.83
C ASP A 1 2.19 1.02 -6.70
N TRP A 2 2.54 2.15 -6.10
CA TRP A 2 1.84 2.76 -4.97
C TRP A 2 2.16 4.25 -5.03
N ASP A 3 1.13 5.09 -5.20
CA ASP A 3 1.13 6.55 -5.39
C ASP A 3 0.63 7.03 -6.78
N GLY A 4 0.17 8.29 -6.83
CA GLY A 4 -0.30 9.02 -8.00
C GLY A 4 0.78 9.27 -9.05
N MET A 5 2.07 9.10 -8.72
CA MET A 5 3.18 9.20 -9.68
C MET A 5 3.39 7.94 -10.55
N LYS A 6 2.53 6.92 -10.44
CA LYS A 6 2.67 5.65 -11.18
C LYS A 6 2.71 5.82 -12.71
N ASP A 7 2.08 6.87 -13.22
CA ASP A 7 2.03 7.26 -14.64
C ASP A 7 3.37 7.81 -15.16
N THR A 8 4.26 8.21 -14.25
CA THR A 8 5.64 8.61 -14.58
C THR A 8 6.57 7.41 -14.79
N VAL A 9 6.15 6.20 -14.37
CA VAL A 9 6.93 4.96 -14.47
C VAL A 9 6.29 4.00 -15.48
N THR A 10 6.40 4.35 -16.76
CA THR A 10 6.05 3.47 -17.86
C THR A 10 7.06 2.32 -18.02
N PRO A 11 6.68 1.20 -18.68
CA PRO A 11 7.55 0.01 -18.78
C PRO A 11 8.94 0.24 -19.40
N ASP A 12 9.08 1.27 -20.23
CA ASP A 12 10.34 1.66 -20.89
C ASP A 12 11.27 2.50 -19.99
N VAL A 13 10.75 3.17 -18.97
CA VAL A 13 11.53 4.06 -18.08
C VAL A 13 11.79 3.45 -16.70
N GLY A 14 11.09 2.38 -16.32
CA GLY A 14 11.29 1.75 -15.02
C GLY A 14 10.42 0.52 -14.76
N LEU A 15 10.55 0.01 -13.54
CA LEU A 15 9.83 -1.18 -13.05
C LEU A 15 8.88 -0.77 -11.94
N ARG A 16 7.60 -1.13 -12.08
CA ARG A 16 6.60 -0.92 -11.04
C ARG A 16 6.42 -2.21 -10.24
N ILE A 17 6.68 -2.14 -8.94
CA ILE A 17 6.53 -3.28 -8.03
C ILE A 17 5.07 -3.40 -7.60
N PRO A 18 4.42 -4.56 -7.77
CA PRO A 18 3.05 -4.76 -7.30
C PRO A 18 2.90 -4.42 -5.83
N THR A 19 1.80 -3.76 -5.48
CA THR A 19 1.45 -3.51 -4.08
C THR A 19 0.01 -3.91 -3.81
N ARG A 20 -0.27 -4.25 -2.56
CA ARG A 20 -1.62 -4.51 -2.08
C ARG A 20 -1.91 -3.65 -0.87
N SER A 21 -3.14 -3.18 -0.76
CA SER A 21 -3.65 -2.60 0.49
C SER A 21 -4.83 -3.42 1.01
N LEU A 22 -5.26 -3.08 2.23
CA LEU A 22 -6.49 -3.62 2.80
C LEU A 22 -7.72 -2.82 2.32
N PRO A 23 -8.91 -3.45 2.26
CA PRO A 23 -10.15 -2.77 1.95
C PRO A 23 -10.41 -1.58 2.89
N PRO A 24 -11.20 -0.58 2.45
CA PRO A 24 -11.52 0.62 3.21
C PRO A 24 -11.84 0.43 4.69
N GLY A 25 -12.60 -0.62 5.03
CA GLY A 25 -13.01 -0.91 6.41
C GLY A 25 -11.87 -1.06 7.41
N HIS A 26 -10.68 -1.46 6.97
CA HIS A 26 -9.53 -1.70 7.85
C HIS A 26 -8.84 -0.44 8.35
N LEU A 27 -9.01 0.69 7.64
CA LEU A 27 -8.34 1.96 7.96
C LEU A 27 -9.31 3.10 8.34
N VAL A 28 -10.58 2.78 8.59
CA VAL A 28 -11.56 3.76 9.12
C VAL A 28 -11.08 4.37 10.45
N PRO A 29 -10.57 3.59 11.43
CA PRO A 29 -10.11 4.15 12.70
C PRO A 29 -8.97 5.17 12.52
N GLU A 30 -8.04 4.92 11.60
CA GLU A 30 -6.93 5.81 11.26
C GLU A 30 -7.43 7.16 10.72
N ALA A 31 -8.42 7.14 9.82
CA ALA A 31 -9.05 8.36 9.29
C ALA A 31 -9.71 9.18 10.40
N LEU A 32 -10.50 8.52 11.27
CA LEU A 32 -11.21 9.20 12.35
C LEU A 32 -10.26 9.78 13.42
N ARG A 33 -9.18 9.07 13.77
CA ARG A 33 -8.17 9.57 14.71
C ARG A 33 -7.43 10.78 14.15
N TYR A 34 -7.09 10.77 12.88
CA TYR A 34 -6.46 11.92 12.23
C TYR A 34 -7.40 13.12 12.18
N GLN A 35 -8.64 12.91 11.73
CA GLN A 35 -9.65 13.97 11.69
C GLN A 35 -9.97 14.54 13.07
N GLY A 36 -9.99 13.69 14.10
CA GLY A 36 -10.22 14.10 15.49
C GLY A 36 -9.00 14.71 16.19
N GLY A 37 -7.86 14.85 15.51
CA GLY A 37 -6.63 15.40 16.09
C GLY A 37 -5.93 14.49 17.11
N ILE A 38 -6.32 13.22 17.20
CA ILE A 38 -5.68 12.22 18.08
C ILE A 38 -4.34 11.77 17.48
N ASP A 39 -4.32 11.56 16.16
CA ASP A 39 -3.11 11.21 15.43
C ASP A 39 -2.62 12.43 14.63
N SER A 40 -1.30 12.66 14.65
CA SER A 40 -0.66 13.63 13.76
C SER A 40 -0.64 13.12 12.31
N TYR A 41 -0.37 14.01 11.36
CA TYR A 41 -0.19 13.63 9.96
C TYR A 41 0.89 12.54 9.78
N VAL A 42 2.01 12.65 10.52
CA VAL A 42 3.09 11.65 10.48
C VAL A 42 2.60 10.28 10.97
N GLN A 43 1.82 10.24 12.05
CA GLN A 43 1.27 8.99 12.59
C GLN A 43 0.24 8.36 11.64
N TYR A 44 -0.60 9.19 11.01
CA TYR A 44 -1.55 8.78 9.99
C TYR A 44 -0.85 8.15 8.77
N CYS A 45 0.16 8.83 8.23
CA CYS A 45 0.95 8.34 7.11
C CYS A 45 1.73 7.07 7.47
N ALA A 46 2.35 7.02 8.65
CA ALA A 46 3.13 5.87 9.10
C ALA A 46 2.25 4.62 9.26
N THR A 47 1.05 4.77 9.81
CA THR A 47 0.09 3.67 9.99
C THR A 47 -0.48 3.21 8.65
N THR A 48 -0.84 4.15 7.77
CA THR A 48 -1.31 3.83 6.42
C THR A 48 -0.23 3.08 5.64
N SER A 49 1.01 3.57 5.66
CA SER A 49 2.15 2.90 5.03
C SER A 49 2.39 1.50 5.59
N ALA A 50 2.24 1.30 6.90
CA ALA A 50 2.42 -0.02 7.52
C ALA A 50 1.42 -1.07 7.00
N LEU A 51 0.25 -0.63 6.52
CA LEU A 51 -0.84 -1.48 6.02
C LEU A 51 -0.90 -1.57 4.49
N VAL A 52 0.25 -1.38 3.84
CA VAL A 52 0.43 -1.53 2.40
C VAL A 52 1.59 -2.47 2.16
N GLU A 53 1.27 -3.63 1.60
CA GLU A 53 2.25 -4.62 1.17
C GLU A 53 2.93 -4.14 -0.10
N ILE A 54 4.24 -4.33 -0.14
CA ILE A 54 5.04 -4.28 -1.36
C ILE A 54 5.45 -5.72 -1.64
N ASP A 55 5.24 -6.18 -2.87
CA ASP A 55 5.63 -7.53 -3.27
C ASP A 55 7.16 -7.67 -3.17
N MET A 56 7.63 -8.36 -2.11
CA MET A 56 9.03 -8.45 -1.76
C MET A 56 9.84 -9.27 -2.78
N GLU A 57 9.24 -10.29 -3.37
CA GLU A 57 9.90 -11.09 -4.41
C GLU A 57 10.09 -10.24 -5.68
N ALA A 58 9.03 -9.56 -6.13
CA ALA A 58 9.11 -8.66 -7.27
C ALA A 58 10.09 -7.50 -7.03
N LEU A 59 10.10 -6.92 -5.82
CA LEU A 59 11.02 -5.85 -5.43
C LEU A 59 12.49 -6.31 -5.52
N THR A 60 12.82 -7.43 -4.87
CA THR A 60 14.18 -7.96 -4.83
C THR A 60 14.66 -8.36 -6.22
N LYS A 61 13.80 -9.00 -7.03
CA LYS A 61 14.08 -9.32 -8.43
C LYS A 61 14.34 -8.07 -9.26
N ALA A 62 13.54 -7.02 -9.11
CA ALA A 62 13.71 -5.76 -9.84
C ALA A 62 15.05 -5.09 -9.48
N ILE A 63 15.38 -5.00 -8.19
CA ILE A 63 16.65 -4.46 -7.72
C ILE A 63 17.82 -5.27 -8.30
N ALA A 64 17.77 -6.60 -8.20
CA ALA A 64 18.81 -7.47 -8.72
C ALA A 64 18.98 -7.35 -10.25
N THR A 65 17.87 -7.21 -10.98
CA THR A 65 17.87 -7.01 -12.43
C THR A 65 18.59 -5.71 -12.78
N LEU A 66 18.19 -4.59 -12.15
CA LEU A 66 18.84 -3.30 -12.38
C LEU A 66 20.31 -3.30 -11.97
N ALA A 67 20.66 -3.95 -10.86
CA ALA A 67 22.04 -4.00 -10.38
C ALA A 67 22.97 -4.73 -11.38
N LYS A 68 22.49 -5.84 -11.96
CA LYS A 68 23.24 -6.72 -12.86
C LYS A 68 23.27 -6.24 -14.32
N ASP A 69 22.32 -5.41 -14.73
CA ASP A 69 22.18 -4.96 -16.12
C ASP A 69 22.47 -3.45 -16.26
N PRO A 70 23.72 -3.04 -16.57
CA PRO A 70 24.04 -1.65 -16.81
C PRO A 70 23.41 -1.09 -18.10
N ASP A 71 23.13 -1.92 -19.11
CA ASP A 71 22.53 -1.47 -20.37
C ASP A 71 21.05 -1.15 -20.21
N LEU A 72 20.30 -1.99 -19.48
CA LEU A 72 18.93 -1.71 -19.09
C LEU A 72 18.81 -0.36 -18.36
N ARG A 73 19.68 -0.10 -17.38
CA ARG A 73 19.71 1.20 -16.67
C ARG A 73 19.96 2.37 -17.62
N ARG A 74 20.92 2.23 -18.55
CA ARG A 74 21.20 3.27 -19.57
C ARG A 74 20.00 3.50 -20.48
N ASN A 75 19.35 2.43 -20.94
CA ASN A 75 18.17 2.48 -21.79
C ASN A 75 17.00 3.18 -21.09
N MET A 76 16.68 2.76 -19.87
CA MET A 76 15.65 3.38 -19.03
C MET A 76 15.95 4.87 -18.78
N GLY A 77 17.21 5.21 -18.48
CA GLY A 77 17.63 6.60 -18.28
C GLY A 77 17.44 7.47 -19.53
N ARG A 78 17.79 6.96 -20.72
CA ARG A 78 17.55 7.65 -22.00
C ARG A 78 16.05 7.82 -22.28
N ALA A 79 15.26 6.77 -22.06
CA ALA A 79 13.80 6.82 -22.24
C ALA A 79 13.16 7.84 -21.28
N GLY A 80 13.59 7.86 -20.01
CA GLY A 80 13.14 8.85 -19.03
C GLY A 80 13.47 10.29 -19.42
N GLN A 81 14.69 10.56 -19.90
CA GLN A 81 15.07 11.89 -20.38
C GLN A 81 14.24 12.32 -21.60
N LYS A 82 14.02 11.40 -22.54
CA LYS A 82 13.18 11.66 -23.72
C LYS A 82 11.76 12.03 -23.28
N ARG A 83 11.14 11.21 -22.41
CA ARG A 83 9.80 11.44 -21.88
C ARG A 83 9.68 12.79 -21.16
N ALA A 84 10.67 13.15 -20.34
CA ALA A 84 10.67 14.42 -19.63
C ALA A 84 10.61 15.62 -20.59
N ARG A 85 11.39 15.58 -21.67
CA ARG A 85 11.38 16.63 -22.71
C ARG A 85 10.09 16.65 -23.52
N GLU A 86 9.52 15.49 -23.82
CA GLU A 86 8.36 15.37 -24.70
C GLU A 86 7.02 15.60 -23.99
N LEU A 87 6.91 15.28 -22.69
CA LEU A 87 5.63 15.28 -21.98
C LEU A 87 5.56 16.24 -20.80
N TYR A 88 6.69 16.57 -20.18
CA TYR A 88 6.72 17.34 -18.93
C TYR A 88 7.28 18.76 -19.09
N ASP A 89 7.59 19.17 -20.33
CA ASP A 89 7.93 20.55 -20.62
C ASP A 89 6.69 21.46 -20.44
N TRP A 90 6.90 22.67 -19.95
CA TRP A 90 5.81 23.63 -19.72
C TRP A 90 5.04 23.96 -20.99
N SER A 91 5.69 23.96 -22.15
CA SER A 91 5.03 24.15 -23.45
C SER A 91 4.02 23.05 -23.77
N VAL A 92 4.15 21.86 -23.17
CA VAL A 92 3.24 20.72 -23.34
C VAL A 92 2.22 20.66 -22.21
N ILE A 93 2.63 20.93 -20.96
CA ILE A 93 1.76 20.85 -19.78
C ILE A 93 0.69 21.96 -19.81
N ILE A 94 1.06 23.21 -20.10
CA ILE A 94 0.13 24.35 -20.01
C ILE A 94 -1.11 24.16 -20.90
N PRO A 95 -0.98 23.82 -22.20
CA PRO A 95 -2.15 23.58 -23.04
C PRO A 95 -3.04 22.45 -22.52
N ARG A 96 -2.45 21.34 -22.05
CA ARG A 96 -3.21 20.21 -21.50
C ARG A 96 -3.98 20.58 -20.22
N MET A 97 -3.40 21.42 -19.38
CA MET A 97 -4.10 21.95 -18.20
C MET A 97 -5.26 22.84 -18.60
N GLN A 98 -5.08 23.69 -19.63
CA GLN A 98 -6.16 24.54 -20.16
C GLN A 98 -7.30 23.70 -20.75
N ASP A 99 -6.99 22.64 -21.51
CA ASP A 99 -7.97 21.69 -22.03
C ASP A 99 -8.77 21.01 -20.90
N LEU A 100 -8.07 20.55 -19.85
CA LEU A 100 -8.70 19.95 -18.67
C LEU A 100 -9.60 20.94 -17.92
N TRP A 101 -9.23 22.22 -17.86
CA TRP A 101 -10.08 23.25 -17.24
C TRP A 101 -11.34 23.51 -18.06
N LEU A 102 -11.23 23.56 -19.39
CA LEU A 102 -12.38 23.70 -20.28
C LEU A 102 -13.35 22.52 -20.13
N GLU A 103 -12.82 21.29 -20.08
CA GLU A 103 -13.62 20.09 -19.85
C GLU A 103 -14.37 20.15 -18.50
N GLN A 104 -13.68 20.50 -17.42
CA GLN A 104 -14.30 20.62 -16.10
C GLN A 104 -15.34 21.74 -16.02
N ASP A 105 -15.11 22.87 -16.70
CA ASP A 105 -16.08 23.96 -16.74
C ASP A 105 -17.36 23.54 -17.49
N ALA A 106 -17.20 22.80 -18.59
CA ALA A 106 -18.34 22.19 -19.29
C ALA A 106 -19.10 21.23 -18.36
N MET A 107 -18.42 20.30 -17.68
CA MET A 107 -19.08 19.38 -16.73
C MET A 107 -19.84 20.12 -15.63
N ARG A 108 -19.27 21.21 -15.09
CA ARG A 108 -19.91 22.05 -14.09
C ARG A 108 -21.15 22.76 -14.64
N ALA A 109 -21.11 23.25 -15.88
CA ALA A 109 -22.23 23.94 -16.52
C ALA A 109 -23.40 22.98 -16.84
N TYR A 110 -23.11 21.72 -17.17
CA TYR A 110 -24.13 20.71 -17.50
C TYR A 110 -24.60 19.85 -16.31
N GLY A 111 -23.86 19.81 -15.21
CA GLY A 111 -24.14 18.93 -14.08
C GLY A 111 -25.29 19.41 -13.19
N MET A 112 -26.23 18.52 -12.86
CA MET A 112 -27.16 18.70 -11.74
C MET A 112 -26.61 17.99 -10.49
N PRO A 113 -26.48 18.67 -9.33
CA PRO A 113 -26.02 18.03 -8.10
C PRO A 113 -27.01 16.98 -7.65
N GLN A 114 -26.60 15.71 -7.61
CA GLN A 114 -27.35 14.67 -6.92
C GLN A 114 -26.75 14.46 -5.53
N ALA A 115 -27.56 14.67 -4.50
CA ALA A 115 -27.19 14.33 -3.13
C ALA A 115 -26.99 12.82 -3.01
N ARG A 116 -25.73 12.38 -2.87
CA ARG A 116 -25.40 10.98 -2.59
C ARG A 116 -25.31 10.76 -1.09
N ARG A 117 -25.99 9.72 -0.59
CA ARG A 117 -25.73 9.21 0.76
C ARG A 117 -24.40 8.46 0.75
N TYR A 118 -23.49 8.85 1.62
CA TYR A 118 -22.17 8.22 1.75
C TYR A 118 -22.23 7.03 2.71
N ASN A 119 -21.50 5.96 2.39
CA ASN A 119 -21.25 4.89 3.36
C ASN A 119 -20.29 5.40 4.46
N GLY A 120 -20.30 4.78 5.64
CA GLY A 120 -19.48 5.23 6.78
C GLY A 120 -17.96 5.16 6.57
N ALA A 121 -17.47 4.29 5.69
CA ALA A 121 -16.05 4.23 5.32
C ALA A 121 -15.66 5.27 4.25
N SER A 122 -16.66 5.96 3.69
CA SER A 122 -16.55 6.99 2.66
C SER A 122 -17.06 8.34 3.16
N LEU A 123 -17.01 8.58 4.48
CA LEU A 123 -17.29 9.90 5.05
C LEU A 123 -16.42 10.94 4.34
N PRO A 124 -17.00 11.94 3.64
CA PRO A 124 -16.21 12.87 2.83
C PRO A 124 -15.19 13.67 3.62
N ILE A 125 -15.47 13.91 4.91
CA ILE A 125 -14.60 14.67 5.81
C ILE A 125 -13.46 13.85 6.42
N ALA A 126 -13.59 12.52 6.41
CA ALA A 126 -12.60 11.60 6.99
C ALA A 126 -12.66 10.25 6.26
N PRO A 127 -12.41 10.21 4.95
CA PRO A 127 -12.48 8.96 4.21
C PRO A 127 -11.35 8.05 4.69
N SER A 128 -11.61 6.75 4.73
CA SER A 128 -10.54 5.77 4.95
C SER A 128 -9.40 6.01 3.92
N PRO A 129 -8.11 5.99 4.31
CA PRO A 129 -7.02 6.16 3.36
C PRO A 129 -7.09 5.20 2.18
N THR A 130 -7.49 3.94 2.43
CA THR A 130 -7.64 2.94 1.35
C THR A 130 -8.97 3.04 0.60
N ALA A 131 -9.91 3.91 1.03
CA ALA A 131 -11.00 4.36 0.18
C ALA A 131 -10.55 5.53 -0.72
N LEU A 132 -9.91 6.54 -0.13
CA LEU A 132 -9.46 7.74 -0.85
C LEU A 132 -8.44 7.39 -1.95
N PHE A 133 -7.52 6.49 -1.63
CA PHE A 133 -6.44 6.05 -2.52
C PHE A 133 -6.66 4.62 -3.06
N ALA A 134 -7.92 4.22 -3.27
CA ALA A 134 -8.26 2.86 -3.70
C ALA A 134 -7.59 2.44 -5.02
N ASN A 135 -7.29 3.41 -5.90
CA ASN A 135 -6.66 3.20 -7.21
C ASN A 135 -5.12 3.28 -7.20
N TYR A 136 -4.51 3.46 -6.01
CA TYR A 136 -3.05 3.53 -5.88
C TYR A 136 -2.37 2.16 -5.88
N PRO A 137 -2.83 1.15 -5.10
CA PRO A 137 -2.23 -0.17 -5.15
C PRO A 137 -2.59 -0.91 -6.43
N SER A 138 -1.84 -1.95 -6.74
CA SER A 138 -2.18 -2.88 -7.82
C SER A 138 -3.46 -3.66 -7.52
N ALA A 139 -3.75 -3.92 -6.24
CA ALA A 139 -5.00 -4.55 -5.79
C ALA A 139 -5.33 -4.22 -4.32
N GLN A 140 -6.57 -4.46 -3.91
CA GLN A 140 -6.95 -4.55 -2.50
C GLN A 140 -7.22 -6.02 -2.16
N THR A 141 -6.63 -6.54 -1.08
CA THR A 141 -6.76 -7.97 -0.70
C THR A 141 -7.62 -8.19 0.54
N ARG A 142 -8.41 -9.26 0.52
CA ARG A 142 -9.15 -9.82 1.67
C ARG A 142 -8.57 -11.17 2.12
N PHE A 143 -7.49 -11.62 1.47
CA PHE A 143 -6.87 -12.94 1.67
C PHE A 143 -7.84 -14.12 1.52
N GLU A 144 -8.94 -13.94 0.78
CA GLU A 144 -9.93 -14.99 0.57
C GLU A 144 -9.36 -16.08 -0.35
N GLY A 145 -9.33 -17.33 0.14
CA GLY A 145 -8.76 -18.46 -0.60
C GLY A 145 -7.23 -18.45 -0.69
N GLU A 146 -6.55 -17.46 -0.12
CA GLU A 146 -5.08 -17.40 -0.08
C GLU A 146 -4.54 -18.33 1.03
N THR A 147 -3.52 -19.10 0.70
CA THR A 147 -2.69 -19.82 1.67
C THR A 147 -1.36 -19.07 1.79
N LEU A 148 -0.92 -18.85 3.02
CA LEU A 148 0.29 -18.10 3.35
C LEU A 148 1.33 -19.03 3.94
N PHE A 149 2.57 -18.88 3.50
CA PHE A 149 3.70 -19.68 3.93
C PHE A 149 4.74 -18.78 4.58
N ILE A 150 5.54 -19.35 5.47
CA ILE A 150 6.76 -18.69 5.94
C ILE A 150 7.74 -18.54 4.79
N SER A 151 8.35 -17.36 4.68
CA SER A 151 9.42 -17.13 3.72
C SER A 151 10.66 -17.96 4.04
N ASP A 152 11.41 -18.36 3.02
CA ASP A 152 12.61 -19.18 3.20
C ASP A 152 13.70 -18.45 4.02
N GLN A 153 13.74 -17.12 3.90
CA GLN A 153 14.58 -16.23 4.71
C GLN A 153 13.70 -15.23 5.44
N THR A 154 13.36 -15.51 6.69
CA THR A 154 12.60 -14.58 7.53
C THR A 154 13.54 -13.60 8.23
N PRO A 155 13.25 -12.29 8.21
CA PRO A 155 13.94 -11.35 9.08
C PRO A 155 13.63 -11.62 10.56
N ASP A 156 14.43 -11.05 11.46
CA ASP A 156 14.14 -11.07 12.89
C ASP A 156 13.06 -10.03 13.26
N LEU A 157 12.02 -10.47 13.97
CA LEU A 157 10.88 -9.62 14.31
C LEU A 157 11.30 -8.45 15.22
N ALA A 158 12.15 -8.69 16.22
CA ALA A 158 12.58 -7.65 17.15
C ALA A 158 13.39 -6.56 16.42
N THR A 159 14.24 -6.96 15.47
CA THR A 159 15.03 -6.06 14.62
C THR A 159 14.12 -5.21 13.73
N VAL A 160 13.12 -5.80 13.08
CA VAL A 160 12.19 -5.02 12.23
C VAL A 160 11.37 -4.03 13.07
N LEU A 161 10.86 -4.46 14.24
CA LEU A 161 10.07 -3.61 15.13
C LEU A 161 10.89 -2.44 15.71
N SER A 162 12.14 -2.68 16.10
CA SER A 162 13.05 -1.63 16.59
C SER A 162 13.44 -0.65 15.49
N THR A 163 13.73 -1.14 14.28
CA THR A 163 14.08 -0.29 13.12
C THR A 163 12.92 0.63 12.72
N ARG A 164 11.67 0.20 12.91
CA ARG A 164 10.49 1.02 12.64
C ARG A 164 10.22 2.10 13.69
N ASP A 165 10.86 2.00 14.85
CA ASP A 165 10.78 2.96 15.96
C ASP A 165 9.34 3.42 16.28
N TYR A 166 8.46 2.45 16.42
CA TYR A 166 7.08 2.69 16.85
C TYR A 166 6.97 3.42 18.21
N PRO A 167 7.89 3.23 19.19
CA PRO A 167 7.93 4.04 20.41
C PRO A 167 8.10 5.53 20.14
N ALA A 168 9.04 5.95 19.28
CA ALA A 168 9.20 7.36 18.93
C ALA A 168 7.99 7.91 18.16
N LEU A 169 7.39 7.09 17.28
CA LEU A 169 6.16 7.45 16.57
C LEU A 169 4.94 7.53 17.50
N ARG A 170 5.00 6.92 18.70
CA ARG A 170 3.89 6.80 19.67
C ARG A 170 2.60 6.22 19.06
N ARG A 171 2.73 5.47 17.96
CA ARG A 171 1.61 4.85 17.25
C ARG A 171 2.09 3.63 16.50
N MET A 172 1.38 2.52 16.70
CA MET A 172 1.60 1.26 16.02
C MET A 172 0.26 0.77 15.46
N PHE A 173 0.30 0.06 14.34
CA PHE A 173 -0.92 -0.42 13.66
C PHE A 173 -1.57 -1.62 14.35
N ALA A 174 -0.81 -2.38 15.16
CA ALA A 174 -1.24 -3.54 15.95
C ALA A 174 -0.29 -3.71 17.15
N ASP A 175 -0.70 -4.44 18.19
CA ASP A 175 0.16 -4.74 19.33
C ASP A 175 1.27 -5.73 18.94
N ALA A 176 2.50 -5.54 19.43
CA ALA A 176 3.64 -6.41 19.13
C ALA A 176 3.38 -7.88 19.50
N LYS A 177 2.62 -8.16 20.56
CA LYS A 177 2.22 -9.52 20.96
C LYS A 177 1.26 -10.14 19.96
N GLN A 178 0.38 -9.35 19.34
CA GLN A 178 -0.52 -9.83 18.29
C GLN A 178 0.26 -10.18 17.02
N ILE A 179 1.24 -9.34 16.65
CA ILE A 179 2.14 -9.60 15.51
C ILE A 179 2.91 -10.91 15.75
N ALA A 180 3.51 -11.05 16.93
CA ALA A 180 4.24 -12.25 17.30
C ALA A 180 3.34 -13.50 17.31
N ALA A 181 2.13 -13.43 17.85
CA ALA A 181 1.20 -14.56 17.89
C ALA A 181 0.84 -15.07 16.49
N VAL A 182 0.51 -14.16 15.55
CA VAL A 182 0.20 -14.54 14.16
C VAL A 182 1.42 -15.15 13.47
N LEU A 183 2.62 -14.58 13.69
CA LEU A 183 3.87 -15.11 13.13
C LEU A 183 4.18 -16.51 13.67
N THR A 184 4.04 -16.74 14.98
CA THR A 184 4.27 -18.05 15.62
C THR A 184 3.33 -19.12 15.07
N VAL A 185 2.05 -18.79 14.84
CA VAL A 185 1.11 -19.75 14.25
C VAL A 185 1.52 -20.08 12.81
N ALA A 186 1.88 -19.08 12.00
CA ALA A 186 2.36 -19.30 10.64
C ALA A 186 3.64 -20.16 10.60
N GLN A 187 4.56 -19.97 11.56
CA GLN A 187 5.76 -20.80 11.74
C GLN A 187 5.41 -22.25 12.07
N THR A 188 4.46 -22.45 12.98
CA THR A 188 4.04 -23.80 13.41
C THR A 188 3.31 -24.56 12.29
N SER A 189 2.62 -23.86 11.39
CA SER A 189 1.98 -24.46 10.20
C SER A 189 2.98 -25.03 9.19
N GLY A 190 4.23 -24.54 9.17
CA GLY A 190 5.30 -25.06 8.32
C GLY A 190 4.92 -25.16 6.84
N PRO A 191 5.21 -26.29 6.16
CA PRO A 191 4.98 -26.44 4.72
C PRO A 191 3.50 -26.55 4.32
N ILE A 192 2.60 -26.78 5.28
CA ILE A 192 1.14 -26.81 5.01
C ILE A 192 0.64 -25.39 4.72
N GLY A 193 1.30 -24.37 5.26
CA GLY A 193 0.85 -22.99 5.21
C GLY A 193 -0.36 -22.73 6.12
N THR A 194 -0.80 -21.48 6.15
CA THR A 194 -1.89 -21.02 6.99
C THR A 194 -2.87 -20.15 6.21
N THR A 195 -4.09 -20.01 6.72
CA THR A 195 -5.15 -19.21 6.11
C THR A 195 -5.72 -18.24 7.15
N VAL A 196 -6.42 -17.19 6.71
CA VAL A 196 -7.06 -16.25 7.65
C VAL A 196 -7.99 -16.96 8.65
N PRO A 197 -8.88 -17.89 8.26
CA PRO A 197 -9.71 -18.63 9.23
C PRO A 197 -8.87 -19.42 10.25
N ALA A 198 -7.81 -20.10 9.82
CA ALA A 198 -6.95 -20.88 10.71
C ALA A 198 -6.23 -19.97 11.73
N LEU A 199 -5.74 -18.82 11.30
CA LEU A 199 -5.11 -17.82 12.16
C LEU A 199 -6.10 -17.25 13.18
N ILE A 200 -7.31 -16.90 12.75
CA ILE A 200 -8.37 -16.41 13.66
C ILE A 200 -8.65 -17.43 14.75
N THR A 201 -8.82 -18.70 14.40
CA THR A 201 -9.08 -19.78 15.36
C THR A 201 -7.91 -19.97 16.32
N ALA A 202 -6.67 -19.99 15.82
CA ALA A 202 -5.50 -20.26 16.63
C ALA A 202 -5.11 -19.11 17.57
N THR A 203 -5.30 -17.85 17.16
CA THR A 203 -4.90 -16.68 17.94
C THR A 203 -6.05 -16.02 18.70
N ALA A 204 -7.29 -16.42 18.44
CA ALA A 204 -8.53 -15.77 18.93
C ALA A 204 -8.58 -14.25 18.63
N LEU A 205 -7.91 -13.81 17.57
CA LEU A 205 -7.89 -12.40 17.14
C LEU A 205 -9.03 -12.14 16.15
N SER A 206 -9.49 -10.89 16.10
CA SER A 206 -10.47 -10.50 15.08
C SER A 206 -9.89 -10.63 13.67
N ARG A 207 -10.75 -10.90 12.69
CA ARG A 207 -10.36 -10.93 11.26
C ARG A 207 -9.59 -9.66 10.86
N SER A 208 -10.08 -8.49 11.25
CA SER A 208 -9.44 -7.20 10.94
C SER A 208 -8.02 -7.11 11.52
N THR A 209 -7.81 -7.58 12.75
CA THR A 209 -6.47 -7.63 13.36
C THR A 209 -5.56 -8.60 12.61
N VAL A 210 -6.04 -9.81 12.29
CA VAL A 210 -5.26 -10.81 11.55
C VAL A 210 -4.86 -10.27 10.18
N GLU A 211 -5.78 -9.73 9.39
CA GLU A 211 -5.49 -9.19 8.05
C GLU A 211 -4.51 -8.00 8.10
N ARG A 212 -4.63 -7.11 9.11
CA ARG A 212 -3.66 -6.02 9.37
C ARG A 212 -2.26 -6.53 9.69
N VAL A 213 -2.15 -7.61 10.47
CA VAL A 213 -0.86 -8.21 10.79
C VAL A 213 -0.29 -8.93 9.56
N LEU A 214 -1.10 -9.68 8.82
CA LEU A 214 -0.68 -10.42 7.64
C LEU A 214 -0.10 -9.51 6.56
N ILE A 215 -0.78 -8.41 6.23
CA ILE A 215 -0.29 -7.49 5.20
C ILE A 215 1.05 -6.85 5.60
N TRP A 216 1.25 -6.60 6.90
CA TRP A 216 2.52 -6.11 7.43
C TRP A 216 3.61 -7.18 7.38
N LEU A 217 3.31 -8.42 7.76
CA LEU A 217 4.26 -9.54 7.69
C LEU A 217 4.72 -9.83 6.26
N LEU A 218 3.80 -9.75 5.29
CA LEU A 218 4.11 -9.86 3.86
C LEU A 218 4.99 -8.70 3.38
N LYS A 219 4.67 -7.46 3.79
CA LYS A 219 5.47 -6.27 3.46
C LYS A 219 6.94 -6.42 3.83
N TYR A 220 7.23 -7.01 4.98
CA TYR A 220 8.60 -7.20 5.47
C TYR A 220 9.19 -8.57 5.13
N GLY A 221 8.49 -9.39 4.35
CA GLY A 221 9.01 -10.67 3.87
C GLY A 221 9.06 -11.78 4.93
N PHE A 222 8.31 -11.69 6.02
CA PHE A 222 8.13 -12.82 6.94
C PHE A 222 7.29 -13.94 6.33
N LEU A 223 6.33 -13.55 5.48
CA LEU A 223 5.43 -14.46 4.80
C LEU A 223 5.57 -14.31 3.28
N ARG A 224 5.18 -15.37 2.58
CA ARG A 224 4.96 -15.43 1.14
C ARG A 224 3.62 -16.10 0.83
N ARG A 225 3.18 -15.97 -0.41
CA ARG A 225 1.96 -16.59 -0.95
C ARG A 225 2.32 -17.80 -1.80
#